data_AF-A0A377XG51-F1
#
_entry.id   AF-A0A377XG51-F1
#
_cell.length_a   1.000
_cell.length_b   1.000
_cell.length_c   1.000
_cell.angle_alpha   90.00
_cell.angle_beta   90.00
_cell.angle_gamma   90.00
#
_symmetry.space_group_name_H-M   'P 1'
#
loop_
_entity.id
_entity.type
_entity.pdbx_description
1 polymer ?
#
loop_
_entity_poly.entity_id
_entity_poly.type
_entity_poly.pdbx_seq_one_letter_code
_entity_poly.pdbx_strand_id
1 'polypeptide(L)'
;MRDNDFFSWRRDMLHQFQSMATGEEVYNLLQRETEALEYDYYTLCVRHPVPFTRPRVTFQSTYPRAWMSHYQAENYFAIDPVLRPENFMRGHLPWNDSLFRDAPALWDGARDHGLQKGVTQC
;
A
#
# COMPACT_ATOMS: atom_id res chain seq x y z
N MET A 1 -0.09 -0.49 32.39
CA MET A 1 -0.60 -0.20 31.03
C MET A 1 -0.88 -1.56 30.40
N ARG A 2 -2.09 -1.86 29.93
CA ARG A 2 -2.49 -3.24 29.61
C ARG A 2 -1.81 -3.71 28.31
N ASP A 3 -0.71 -4.45 28.44
CA ASP A 3 -0.05 -5.16 27.32
C ASP A 3 -0.95 -6.19 26.62
N ASN A 4 -2.15 -6.45 27.15
CA ASN A 4 -3.06 -7.47 26.64
C ASN A 4 -3.93 -7.02 25.44
N ASP A 5 -3.93 -5.73 25.11
CA ASP A 5 -4.80 -5.17 24.07
C ASP A 5 -4.29 -5.50 22.66
N PHE A 6 -3.01 -5.25 22.39
CA PHE A 6 -2.38 -5.59 21.12
C PHE A 6 -2.43 -7.08 20.80
N PHE A 7 -2.12 -7.95 21.78
CA PHE A 7 -2.18 -9.40 21.55
C PHE A 7 -3.59 -9.91 21.33
N SER A 8 -4.59 -9.26 21.94
CA SER A 8 -6.00 -9.60 21.69
C SER A 8 -6.41 -9.16 20.29
N TRP A 9 -6.15 -7.90 19.92
CA TRP A 9 -6.39 -7.40 18.56
C TRP A 9 -5.69 -8.28 17.50
N ARG A 10 -4.43 -8.64 17.72
CA ARG A 10 -3.67 -9.50 16.79
C ARG A 10 -4.31 -10.87 16.62
N ARG A 11 -4.77 -11.48 17.71
CA ARG A 11 -5.43 -12.79 17.67
C ARG A 11 -6.77 -12.69 16.93
N ASP A 12 -7.55 -11.64 17.20
CA ASP A 12 -8.84 -11.44 16.57
C ASP A 12 -8.70 -11.19 15.06
N MET A 13 -7.74 -10.35 14.65
CA MET A 13 -7.38 -10.15 13.24
C MET A 13 -6.95 -11.44 12.57
N LEU A 14 -6.11 -12.24 13.23
CA LEU A 14 -5.64 -13.51 12.69
C LEU A 14 -6.80 -14.50 12.48
N HIS A 15 -7.77 -14.56 13.41
CA HIS A 15 -8.98 -15.36 13.22
C HIS A 15 -9.86 -14.86 12.08
N GLN A 16 -10.01 -13.54 11.92
CA GLN A 16 -10.76 -12.97 10.81
C GLN A 16 -10.14 -13.38 9.47
N PHE A 17 -8.83 -13.16 9.28
CA PHE A 17 -8.13 -13.57 8.06
C PHE A 17 -8.22 -15.08 7.78
N GLN A 18 -8.20 -15.94 8.82
CA GLN A 18 -8.34 -17.39 8.66
C GLN A 18 -9.75 -17.82 8.23
N SER A 19 -10.77 -17.06 8.63
CA SER A 19 -12.17 -17.36 8.32
C SER A 19 -12.59 -16.94 6.90
N MET A 20 -11.79 -16.09 6.24
CA MET A 20 -12.09 -15.57 4.90
C MET A 20 -11.85 -16.63 3.83
N ALA A 21 -12.79 -16.72 2.89
CA ALA A 21 -12.76 -17.67 1.78
C ALA A 21 -12.46 -16.98 0.44
N THR A 22 -12.59 -15.65 0.38
CA THR A 22 -12.44 -14.89 -0.87
C THR A 22 -11.51 -13.69 -0.73
N GLY A 23 -10.91 -13.27 -1.84
CA GLY A 23 -10.05 -12.07 -1.88
C GLY A 23 -10.82 -10.77 -1.63
N GLU A 24 -12.11 -10.71 -1.95
CA GLU A 24 -12.95 -9.53 -1.72
C GLU A 24 -13.15 -9.25 -0.23
N GLU A 25 -13.31 -10.30 0.59
CA GLU A 25 -13.40 -10.16 2.05
C GLU A 25 -12.12 -9.57 2.64
N VAL A 26 -10.96 -9.94 2.09
CA VAL A 26 -9.66 -9.38 2.48
C VAL A 26 -9.60 -7.89 2.16
N TYR A 27 -10.05 -7.48 0.97
CA TYR A 27 -10.06 -6.06 0.58
C TYR A 27 -11.00 -5.23 1.47
N ASN A 28 -12.17 -5.77 1.79
CA ASN A 28 -13.13 -5.11 2.68
C ASN A 28 -12.59 -4.95 4.11
N LEU A 29 -11.85 -5.95 4.62
CA LEU A 29 -11.18 -5.82 5.93
C LEU A 29 -10.07 -4.76 5.88
N LEU A 30 -9.23 -4.78 4.84
CA LEU A 30 -8.17 -3.78 4.69
C LEU A 30 -8.73 -2.35 4.64
N GLN A 31 -9.85 -2.14 3.95
CA GLN A 31 -10.52 -0.84 3.92
C GLN A 31 -10.94 -0.40 5.33
N ARG A 32 -11.59 -1.28 6.10
CA ARG A 32 -12.05 -0.98 7.46
C ARG A 32 -10.90 -0.65 8.41
N GLU A 33 -9.82 -1.43 8.36
CA GLU A 33 -8.64 -1.18 9.20
C GLU A 33 -7.92 0.11 8.79
N THR A 34 -7.92 0.44 7.50
CA THR A 34 -7.36 1.70 6.99
C THR A 34 -8.14 2.90 7.52
N GLU A 35 -9.47 2.83 7.48
CA GLU A 35 -10.36 3.86 8.05
C GLU A 35 -10.20 3.97 9.57
N ALA A 36 -10.06 2.84 10.28
CA ALA A 36 -9.83 2.81 11.73
C ALA A 36 -8.49 3.44 12.14
N LEU A 37 -7.50 3.41 11.25
CA LEU A 37 -6.21 4.06 11.41
C LEU A 37 -6.19 5.52 10.90
N GLU A 38 -7.35 6.06 10.52
CA GLU A 38 -7.53 7.43 10.01
C GLU A 38 -6.76 7.69 8.70
N TYR A 39 -6.53 6.64 7.90
CA TYR A 39 -6.02 6.80 6.54
C TYR A 39 -7.18 6.87 5.54
N ASP A 40 -7.07 7.79 4.58
CA ASP A 40 -8.12 8.00 3.57
C ASP A 40 -8.17 6.90 2.51
N TYR A 41 -7.01 6.31 2.19
CA TYR A 41 -6.84 5.38 1.08
C TYR A 41 -5.83 4.29 1.41
N TYR A 42 -5.99 3.12 0.78
CA TYR A 42 -4.98 2.08 0.79
C TYR A 42 -4.69 1.56 -0.61
N THR A 43 -3.52 0.95 -0.76
CA THR A 43 -3.15 0.18 -1.94
C THR A 43 -2.42 -1.09 -1.54
N LEU A 44 -2.89 -2.22 -2.04
CA LEU A 44 -2.22 -3.51 -1.97
C LEU A 44 -1.58 -3.81 -3.32
N CYS A 45 -0.25 -3.95 -3.31
CA CYS A 45 0.55 -4.32 -4.47
C CYS A 45 1.12 -5.73 -4.26
N VAL A 46 0.89 -6.62 -5.22
CA VAL A 46 1.47 -7.97 -5.23
C VAL A 46 2.28 -8.14 -6.49
N ARG A 47 3.60 -8.23 -6.33
CA ARG A 47 4.53 -8.58 -7.41
C ARG A 47 4.66 -10.09 -7.48
N HIS A 48 4.13 -10.69 -8.54
CA HIS A 48 4.25 -12.12 -8.78
C HIS A 48 5.68 -12.46 -9.22
N PRO A 49 6.29 -13.53 -8.66
CA PRO A 49 7.64 -13.95 -9.04
C PRO A 49 7.72 -14.49 -10.48
N VAL A 50 6.56 -14.82 -11.06
CA VAL A 50 6.42 -15.35 -12.42
C VAL A 50 5.42 -14.53 -13.23
N PRO A 51 5.62 -14.34 -14.54
CA PRO A 51 6.74 -14.85 -15.36
C PRO A 51 8.03 -14.04 -15.18
N PHE A 52 9.19 -14.72 -15.18
CA PHE A 52 10.51 -14.12 -14.89
C PHE A 52 10.91 -12.98 -15.84
N THR A 53 10.46 -13.02 -17.10
CA THR A 53 10.81 -12.02 -18.12
C THR A 53 9.91 -10.79 -18.09
N ARG A 54 8.71 -10.89 -17.50
CA ARG A 54 7.75 -9.79 -17.35
C ARG A 54 6.98 -9.96 -16.04
N PRO A 55 7.62 -9.62 -14.89
CA PRO A 55 7.00 -9.75 -13.59
C PRO A 55 5.61 -9.10 -13.61
N ARG A 56 4.58 -9.90 -13.35
CA ARG A 56 3.22 -9.37 -13.27
C ARG A 56 3.06 -8.72 -11.91
N VAL A 57 2.46 -7.53 -11.90
CA VAL A 57 2.10 -6.85 -10.66
C VAL A 57 0.59 -6.67 -10.64
N THR A 58 -0.04 -7.17 -9.59
CA THR A 58 -1.47 -7.01 -9.33
C THR A 58 -1.65 -5.90 -8.31
N PHE A 59 -2.56 -4.98 -8.59
CA PHE A 59 -2.86 -3.85 -7.72
C PHE A 59 -4.34 -3.87 -7.35
N GLN A 60 -4.60 -3.67 -6.06
CA GLN A 60 -5.92 -3.31 -5.54
C GLN A 60 -5.75 -2.00 -4.79
N SER A 61 -6.37 -0.92 -5.26
CA SER A 61 -6.23 0.40 -4.67
C SER A 61 -7.58 1.07 -4.50
N THR A 62 -7.76 1.83 -3.42
CA THR A 62 -8.92 2.71 -3.23
C THR A 62 -8.65 4.15 -3.63
N TYR A 63 -7.49 4.42 -4.25
CA TYR A 63 -7.15 5.73 -4.77
C TYR A 63 -8.15 6.25 -5.82
N PRO A 64 -8.25 7.59 -5.95
CA PRO A 64 -9.04 8.20 -7.01
C PRO A 64 -8.68 7.63 -8.38
N ARG A 65 -9.70 7.26 -9.16
CA ARG A 65 -9.49 6.66 -10.49
C ARG A 65 -8.67 7.55 -11.42
N ALA A 66 -8.81 8.87 -11.29
CA ALA A 66 -8.02 9.85 -12.03
C ALA A 66 -6.52 9.69 -11.73
N TRP A 67 -6.16 9.55 -10.45
CA TRP A 67 -4.78 9.31 -10.02
C TRP A 67 -4.25 8.00 -10.57
N MET A 68 -5.00 6.90 -10.40
CA MET A 68 -4.57 5.59 -10.91
C MET A 68 -4.39 5.57 -12.43
N SER A 69 -5.24 6.28 -13.16
CA SER A 69 -5.12 6.40 -14.63
C SER A 69 -3.87 7.17 -15.02
N HIS A 70 -3.58 8.28 -14.33
CA HIS A 70 -2.36 9.05 -14.56
C HIS A 70 -1.10 8.25 -14.20
N TYR A 71 -1.13 7.55 -13.06
CA TYR A 71 -0.04 6.70 -12.60
C TYR A 71 0.32 5.61 -13.62
N GLN A 72 -0.70 4.98 -14.22
CA GLN A 72 -0.50 3.98 -15.27
C GLN A 72 -0.02 4.59 -16.59
N ALA A 73 -0.56 5.75 -16.99
CA ALA A 73 -0.20 6.43 -18.23
C ALA A 73 1.28 6.85 -18.26
N GLU A 74 1.78 7.39 -17.14
CA GLU A 74 3.18 7.83 -16.98
C GLU A 74 4.12 6.68 -16.60
N ASN A 75 3.60 5.45 -16.50
CA ASN A 75 4.35 4.25 -16.12
C ASN A 75 5.17 4.44 -14.82
N TYR A 76 4.56 5.06 -13.81
CA TYR A 76 5.27 5.36 -12.57
C TYR A 76 5.75 4.12 -11.81
N PHE A 77 5.22 2.93 -12.12
CA PHE A 77 5.71 1.64 -11.61
C PHE A 77 7.23 1.47 -11.75
N ALA A 78 7.83 2.01 -12.81
CA ALA A 78 9.26 1.87 -13.07
C ALA A 78 10.12 2.75 -12.15
N ILE A 79 9.58 3.88 -11.70
CA ILE A 79 10.33 4.88 -10.92
C ILE A 79 9.90 4.95 -9.46
N ASP A 80 8.78 4.31 -9.10
CA ASP A 80 8.19 4.39 -7.77
C ASP A 80 9.16 3.87 -6.69
N PRO A 81 9.62 4.74 -5.77
CA PRO A 81 10.53 4.35 -4.71
C PRO A 81 9.85 3.45 -3.67
N VAL A 82 8.52 3.46 -3.55
CA VAL A 82 7.80 2.65 -2.56
C VAL A 82 7.70 1.18 -2.96
N LEU A 83 7.97 0.86 -4.22
CA LEU A 83 8.00 -0.51 -4.75
C LEU A 83 9.40 -1.13 -4.72
N ARG A 84 10.43 -0.37 -4.30
CA ARG A 84 11.82 -0.84 -4.24
C ARG A 84 12.13 -1.45 -2.88
N PRO A 85 12.41 -2.76 -2.78
CA PRO A 85 12.69 -3.43 -1.51
C PRO A 85 13.88 -2.82 -0.74
N GLU A 86 14.84 -2.24 -1.47
CA GLU A 86 16.04 -1.60 -0.93
C GLU A 86 15.74 -0.41 -0.01
N ASN A 87 14.60 0.25 -0.20
CA ASN A 87 14.21 1.41 0.58
C ASN A 87 13.60 1.04 1.94
N PHE A 88 13.21 -0.23 2.13
CA PHE A 88 12.51 -0.65 3.34
C PHE A 88 13.45 -0.88 4.51
N MET A 89 13.10 -0.32 5.66
CA MET A 89 13.77 -0.59 6.92
C MET A 89 12.91 -1.55 7.74
N ARG A 90 13.34 -2.82 7.84
CA ARG A 90 12.61 -3.88 8.56
C ARG A 90 11.15 -4.06 8.09
N GLY A 91 10.93 -3.95 6.77
CA GLY A 91 9.60 -4.07 6.17
C GLY A 91 8.71 -2.83 6.31
N HIS A 92 9.25 -1.70 6.77
CA HIS A 92 8.52 -0.44 6.93
C HIS A 92 9.19 0.71 6.16
N LEU A 93 8.37 1.52 5.49
CA LEU A 93 8.83 2.65 4.68
C LEU A 93 7.87 3.85 4.84
N PRO A 94 8.22 4.85 5.67
CA PRO A 94 7.44 6.09 5.77
C PRO A 94 7.73 7.00 4.58
N TRP A 95 6.68 7.62 4.02
CA TRP A 95 6.80 8.51 2.89
C TRP A 95 7.32 9.88 3.34
N ASN A 96 8.35 10.39 2.67
CA ASN A 96 8.93 11.70 2.94
C ASN A 96 9.55 12.29 1.66
N ASP A 97 9.82 13.60 1.67
CA ASP A 97 10.36 14.29 0.49
C ASP A 97 11.74 13.77 0.05
N SER A 98 12.52 13.19 0.96
CA SER A 98 13.82 12.60 0.60
C SER A 98 13.66 11.29 -0.17
N LEU A 99 12.63 10.49 0.11
CA LEU A 99 12.31 9.26 -0.59
C LEU A 99 11.94 9.51 -2.05
N PHE A 100 11.18 10.58 -2.30
CA PHE A 100 10.70 10.95 -3.64
C PHE A 100 11.60 11.94 -4.38
N ARG A 101 12.81 12.21 -3.87
CA ARG A 101 13.75 13.16 -4.50
C ARG A 101 14.02 12.85 -5.96
N ASP A 102 14.13 11.57 -6.30
CA ASP A 102 14.42 11.10 -7.66
C ASP A 102 13.15 10.88 -8.51
N ALA A 103 11.97 11.09 -7.92
CA ALA A 103 10.67 10.96 -8.58
C ALA A 103 9.71 12.09 -8.18
N PRO A 104 10.08 13.38 -8.37
CA PRO A 104 9.26 14.51 -7.95
C PRO A 104 7.91 14.57 -8.68
N ALA A 105 7.88 14.23 -9.98
CA ALA A 105 6.65 14.21 -10.77
C ALA A 105 5.59 13.24 -10.21
N LEU A 106 6.02 12.08 -9.72
CA LEU A 106 5.13 11.13 -9.03
C LEU A 106 4.59 11.74 -7.74
N TRP A 107 5.45 12.40 -6.96
CA TRP A 107 5.08 12.94 -5.65
C TRP A 107 4.15 14.16 -5.74
N ASP A 108 4.44 15.08 -6.67
CA ASP A 108 3.59 16.24 -6.93
C ASP A 108 2.22 15.80 -7.45
N GLY A 109 2.19 14.87 -8.41
CA GLY A 109 0.94 14.30 -8.90
C GLY A 109 0.13 13.59 -7.81
N ALA A 110 0.80 12.88 -6.89
CA ALA A 110 0.14 12.22 -5.77
C ALA A 110 -0.52 13.25 -4.83
N ARG A 111 0.20 14.33 -4.52
CA ARG A 111 -0.26 15.43 -3.67
C ARG A 111 -1.45 16.18 -4.27
N ASP A 112 -1.43 16.43 -5.56
CA ASP A 112 -2.54 17.07 -6.28
C ASP A 112 -3.84 16.25 -6.21
N HIS A 113 -3.71 14.93 -6.04
CA HIS A 113 -4.83 14.01 -5.88
C HIS A 113 -5.13 13.66 -4.41
N GLY A 114 -4.55 14.39 -3.45
CA GLY A 114 -4.85 14.28 -2.02
C GLY A 114 -3.92 13.34 -1.24
N LEU A 115 -2.94 12.70 -1.88
CA LEU A 115 -1.97 11.82 -1.20
C LEU A 115 -0.81 12.64 -0.65
N GLN A 116 -0.99 13.19 0.54
CA GLN A 116 0.00 14.07 1.18
C GLN A 116 0.99 13.32 2.06
N LYS A 117 0.54 12.24 2.71
CA LYS A 117 1.31 11.41 3.63
C LYS A 117 0.93 9.95 3.42
N GLY A 118 1.87 9.06 3.71
CA GLY A 118 1.65 7.64 3.57
C GLY A 118 2.75 6.81 4.20
N VAL A 119 2.49 5.52 4.24
CA VAL A 119 3.42 4.52 4.73
C VAL A 119 3.24 3.26 3.89
N THR A 120 4.35 2.62 3.56
CA THR A 120 4.34 1.33 2.88
C THR A 120 4.93 0.27 3.81
N GLN A 121 4.33 -0.92 3.80
CA GLN A 121 4.84 -2.08 4.50
C GLN A 121 5.02 -3.25 3.53
N CYS A 122 6.09 -4.04 3.69
CA CYS A 122 6.38 -5.23 2.88
C CYS A 122 6.74 -6.44 3.74
#